data_AF-A0A7X1TYI5-F1
#
_entry.id   AF-A0A7X1TYI5-F1
#
_cell.length_a   1.000
_cell.length_b   1.000
_cell.length_c   1.000
_cell.angle_alpha   90.00
_cell.angle_beta   90.00
_cell.angle_gamma   90.00
#
_symmetry.space_group_name_H-M   'P 1'
#
loop_
_entity.id
_entity.type
_entity.pdbx_description
1 polymer ?
#
loop_
_entity_poly.entity_id
_entity_poly.type
_entity_poly.pdbx_seq_one_letter_code
_entity_poly.pdbx_strand_id
1 'polypeptide(L)'
;MIRPAASQAPIATVYALSESQRRVAIVDSRTYGDIVTRNAERVEPLADTGVLAAQLDSNQRAQVMKLIEVYTRTFQEGLAKARLARVRDGGIEKIRFAWAGSTERGQPHYCRIQGPLFLIEYDASQDGGNHIHTVWRDFAGDFGRDLLRAHYQAAAGTSHRH
;
A
#
# COMPACT_ATOMS: atom_id res chain seq x y z
N MET A 1 8.23 15.21 5.95
CA MET A 1 6.90 15.78 6.26
C MET A 1 5.93 15.35 5.16
N ILE A 2 4.99 14.45 5.46
CA ILE A 2 3.95 14.04 4.50
C ILE A 2 3.00 15.24 4.30
N ARG A 3 2.76 15.64 3.05
CA ARG A 3 1.91 16.81 2.73
C ARG A 3 0.46 16.55 3.19
N PRO A 4 -0.31 17.58 3.63
CA PRO A 4 -1.71 17.42 4.09
C PRO A 4 -2.66 16.73 3.10
N ALA A 5 -2.36 16.80 1.80
CA ALA A 5 -3.15 16.12 0.77
C ALA A 5 -3.02 14.58 0.80
N ALA A 6 -1.89 14.05 1.30
CA ALA A 6 -1.66 12.61 1.36
C ALA A 6 -2.36 11.95 2.55
N SER A 7 -2.59 12.67 3.66
CA SER A 7 -3.32 12.14 4.83
C SER A 7 -4.83 12.01 4.59
N GLN A 8 -5.39 12.74 3.62
CA GLN A 8 -6.83 12.69 3.29
C GLN A 8 -7.16 11.77 2.10
N ALA A 9 -6.15 11.27 1.38
CA ALA A 9 -6.37 10.43 0.21
C ALA A 9 -7.06 9.07 0.53
N PRO A 10 -6.76 8.40 1.66
CA PRO A 10 -7.43 7.15 2.03
C PRO A 10 -8.93 7.36 2.29
N ILE A 11 -9.29 8.37 3.08
CA ILE A 11 -10.70 8.63 3.43
C ILE A 11 -11.53 9.04 2.21
N ALA A 12 -10.95 9.81 1.28
CA ALA A 12 -11.61 10.16 0.03
C ALA A 12 -11.96 8.93 -0.82
N THR A 13 -11.15 7.88 -0.74
CA THR A 13 -11.42 6.61 -1.45
C THR A 13 -12.61 5.89 -0.84
N VAL A 14 -12.73 5.85 0.50
CA VAL A 14 -13.91 5.29 1.18
C VAL A 14 -15.18 6.03 0.78
N TYR A 15 -15.14 7.36 0.73
CA TYR A 15 -16.31 8.17 0.36
C TYR A 15 -16.72 8.05 -1.12
N ALA A 16 -15.81 7.65 -2.01
CA ALA A 16 -16.14 7.40 -3.42
C ALA A 16 -16.90 6.08 -3.62
N LEU A 17 -16.80 5.14 -2.68
CA LEU A 17 -17.47 3.84 -2.75
C LEU A 17 -18.98 3.99 -2.49
N SER A 18 -19.79 3.21 -3.20
CA SER A 18 -21.20 3.03 -2.88
C SER A 18 -21.37 2.34 -1.53
N GLU A 19 -22.58 2.36 -0.96
CA GLU A 19 -22.86 1.73 0.33
C GLU A 19 -22.58 0.21 0.32
N SER A 20 -22.94 -0.50 -0.76
CA SER A 20 -22.67 -1.93 -0.89
C SER A 20 -21.17 -2.22 -0.98
N GLN A 21 -20.41 -1.41 -1.72
CA GLN A 21 -18.95 -1.55 -1.80
C GLN A 21 -18.27 -1.19 -0.47
N ARG A 22 -18.75 -0.17 0.26
CA ARG A 22 -18.23 0.17 1.59
C ARG A 22 -18.41 -0.97 2.58
N ARG A 23 -19.56 -1.67 2.55
CA ARG A 23 -19.78 -2.87 3.39
C ARG A 23 -18.76 -3.99 3.14
N VAL A 24 -18.23 -4.10 1.92
CA VAL A 24 -17.20 -5.08 1.58
C VAL A 24 -15.79 -4.54 1.86
N ALA A 25 -15.58 -3.24 1.66
CA ALA A 25 -14.29 -2.59 1.88
C ALA A 25 -13.94 -2.45 3.37
N ILE A 26 -14.92 -2.16 4.22
CA ILE A 26 -14.72 -2.03 5.67
C ILE A 26 -14.71 -3.44 6.28
N VAL A 27 -13.52 -3.92 6.64
CA VAL A 27 -13.29 -5.29 7.10
C VAL A 27 -13.32 -5.41 8.63
N ASP A 28 -13.10 -4.30 9.34
CA ASP A 28 -13.20 -4.22 10.80
C ASP A 28 -13.65 -2.80 11.20
N SER A 29 -14.44 -2.69 12.28
CA SER A 29 -14.85 -1.40 12.86
C SER A 29 -13.75 -0.77 13.72
N ARG A 30 -12.72 -1.53 14.09
CA ARG A 30 -11.56 -1.07 14.86
C ARG A 30 -10.28 -1.16 14.04
N THR A 31 -9.33 -0.28 14.31
CA THR A 31 -7.99 -0.32 13.72
C THR A 31 -7.12 -1.39 14.43
N TYR A 32 -5.99 -1.74 13.81
CA TYR A 32 -5.03 -2.72 14.32
C TYR A 32 -3.93 -2.13 15.23
N GLY A 33 -3.94 -0.81 15.49
CA GLY A 33 -2.95 -0.12 16.32
C GLY A 33 -1.58 0.13 15.67
N ASP A 34 -1.33 -0.51 14.51
CA ASP A 34 -0.13 -0.39 13.69
C ASP A 34 -0.40 -1.02 12.31
N ILE A 35 0.55 -0.89 11.37
CA ILE A 35 0.57 -1.71 10.16
C ILE A 35 0.62 -3.20 10.52
N VAL A 36 -0.10 -4.04 9.77
CA VAL A 36 -0.25 -5.47 10.07
C VAL A 36 1.07 -6.21 9.86
N THR A 37 1.88 -5.79 8.87
CA THR A 37 3.14 -6.49 8.54
C THR A 37 4.31 -6.10 9.44
N ARG A 38 4.22 -5.01 10.21
CA ARG A 38 5.26 -4.52 11.14
C ARG A 38 6.68 -4.61 10.55
N ASN A 39 7.58 -5.33 11.23
CA ASN A 39 8.98 -5.52 10.88
C ASN A 39 9.28 -6.86 10.18
N ALA A 40 8.27 -7.54 9.62
CA ALA A 40 8.46 -8.81 8.95
C ALA A 40 9.51 -8.70 7.81
N GLU A 41 10.47 -9.62 7.78
CA GLU A 41 11.54 -9.64 6.78
C GLU A 41 11.06 -9.96 5.36
N ARG A 42 9.97 -10.74 5.27
CA ARG A 42 9.28 -11.09 4.03
C ARG A 42 7.80 -11.07 4.33
N VAL A 43 7.05 -10.49 3.41
CA VAL A 43 5.60 -10.43 3.46
C VAL A 43 5.06 -11.21 2.27
N GLU A 44 4.19 -12.17 2.56
CA GLU A 44 3.34 -12.83 1.56
C GLU A 44 2.00 -12.08 1.48
N PRO A 45 1.19 -12.28 0.41
CA PRO A 45 -0.14 -11.69 0.33
C PRO A 45 -0.96 -11.97 1.60
N LEU A 46 -1.52 -10.91 2.18
CA LEU A 46 -2.44 -11.03 3.30
C LEU A 46 -3.79 -11.58 2.82
N ALA A 47 -4.67 -11.95 3.77
CA ALA A 47 -6.00 -12.47 3.46
C ALA A 47 -6.77 -11.58 2.47
N ASP A 48 -7.45 -12.22 1.51
CA ASP A 48 -8.22 -11.60 0.42
C ASP A 48 -9.50 -10.90 0.91
N THR A 49 -9.32 -9.85 1.70
CA THR A 49 -10.40 -9.02 2.25
C THR A 49 -10.40 -7.63 1.64
N GLY A 50 -11.58 -7.00 1.62
CA GLY A 50 -11.82 -5.73 0.97
C GLY A 50 -12.44 -5.86 -0.42
N VAL A 51 -12.85 -4.72 -0.97
CA VAL A 51 -13.52 -4.63 -2.28
C VAL A 51 -12.50 -4.81 -3.40
N LEU A 52 -12.84 -5.62 -4.40
CA LEU A 52 -12.00 -5.84 -5.57
C LEU A 52 -12.21 -4.70 -6.59
N ALA A 53 -11.13 -4.23 -7.23
CA ALA A 53 -11.19 -3.19 -8.25
C ALA A 53 -12.10 -3.55 -9.43
N ALA A 54 -12.22 -4.84 -9.76
CA ALA A 54 -13.18 -5.36 -10.74
C ALA A 54 -14.66 -5.08 -10.39
N GLN A 55 -14.95 -4.85 -9.10
CA GLN A 55 -16.30 -4.52 -8.60
C GLN A 55 -16.54 -3.00 -8.55
N LEU A 56 -15.55 -2.19 -8.94
CA LEU A 56 -15.61 -0.74 -8.93
C LEU A 56 -15.90 -0.22 -10.34
N ASP A 57 -16.65 0.88 -10.40
CA ASP A 57 -16.78 1.64 -11.64
C ASP A 57 -15.45 2.30 -12.04
N SER A 58 -15.40 2.91 -13.22
CA SER A 58 -14.19 3.54 -13.74
C SER A 58 -13.68 4.69 -12.85
N ASN A 59 -14.57 5.46 -12.24
CA ASN A 59 -14.22 6.62 -11.41
C ASN A 59 -13.67 6.17 -10.05
N GLN A 60 -14.29 5.17 -9.45
CA GLN A 60 -13.86 4.56 -8.20
C GLN A 60 -12.51 3.85 -8.35
N ARG A 61 -12.33 3.11 -9.44
CA ARG A 61 -11.04 2.47 -9.76
C ARG A 61 -9.94 3.50 -10.03
N ALA A 62 -10.26 4.59 -10.72
CA ALA A 62 -9.33 5.72 -10.87
C ALA A 62 -8.97 6.35 -9.51
N GLN A 63 -9.90 6.42 -8.57
CA GLN A 63 -9.64 6.92 -7.21
C GLN A 63 -8.69 5.99 -6.43
N VAL A 64 -8.86 4.67 -6.52
CA VAL A 64 -7.91 3.70 -5.93
C VAL A 64 -6.52 3.85 -6.56
N MET A 65 -6.44 3.98 -7.89
CA MET A 65 -5.15 4.20 -8.57
C MET A 65 -4.50 5.53 -8.18
N LYS A 66 -5.28 6.61 -8.02
CA LYS A 66 -4.80 7.89 -7.53
C LYS A 66 -4.24 7.77 -6.11
N LEU A 67 -4.86 6.98 -5.25
CA LEU A 67 -4.35 6.71 -3.92
C LEU A 67 -2.99 5.96 -3.97
N ILE A 68 -2.86 4.94 -4.81
CA ILE A 68 -1.58 4.26 -5.07
C ILE A 68 -0.52 5.27 -5.55
N GLU A 69 -0.87 6.15 -6.49
CA GLU A 69 0.03 7.18 -6.99
C GLU A 69 0.51 8.11 -5.87
N VAL A 70 -0.38 8.54 -4.97
CA VAL A 70 -0.03 9.36 -3.80
C VAL A 70 1.04 8.67 -2.96
N TYR A 71 0.93 7.37 -2.71
CA TYR A 71 1.96 6.61 -1.99
C TYR A 71 3.26 6.52 -2.79
N THR A 72 3.19 6.19 -4.08
CA THR A 72 4.39 6.03 -4.90
C THR A 72 5.19 7.32 -5.07
N ARG A 73 4.54 8.49 -5.03
CA ARG A 73 5.19 9.81 -5.11
C ARG A 73 6.09 10.15 -3.91
N THR A 74 6.04 9.36 -2.84
CA THR A 74 6.96 9.51 -1.71
C THR A 74 8.35 8.92 -2.00
N PHE A 75 8.48 8.12 -3.05
CA PHE A 75 9.74 7.50 -3.48
C PHE A 75 10.43 8.32 -4.57
N GLN A 76 11.73 8.06 -4.75
CA GLN A 76 12.50 8.59 -5.89
C GLN A 76 11.84 8.19 -7.21
N GLU A 77 11.89 9.07 -8.21
CA GLU A 77 11.10 8.96 -9.45
C GLU A 77 11.26 7.59 -10.16
N GLY A 78 12.49 7.10 -10.29
CA GLY A 78 12.75 5.81 -10.93
C GLY A 78 12.07 4.63 -10.22
N LEU A 79 12.10 4.64 -8.88
CA LEU A 79 11.44 3.63 -8.06
C LEU A 79 9.91 3.79 -8.07
N ALA A 80 9.41 5.02 -8.05
CA ALA A 80 7.98 5.29 -8.18
C ALA A 80 7.44 4.73 -9.51
N LYS A 81 8.14 4.96 -10.62
CA LYS A 81 7.81 4.40 -11.93
C LYS A 81 7.84 2.86 -11.91
N ALA A 82 8.89 2.26 -11.36
CA ALA A 82 9.00 0.81 -11.26
C ALA A 82 7.84 0.19 -10.46
N ARG A 83 7.45 0.80 -9.33
CA ARG A 83 6.32 0.34 -8.51
C ARG A 83 4.97 0.49 -9.19
N LEU A 84 4.76 1.59 -9.90
CA LEU A 84 3.54 1.77 -10.71
C LEU A 84 3.48 0.75 -11.87
N ALA A 85 4.62 0.38 -12.47
CA ALA A 85 4.67 -0.70 -13.44
C ALA A 85 4.26 -2.05 -12.79
N ARG A 86 4.81 -2.38 -11.62
CA ARG A 86 4.44 -3.59 -10.84
C ARG A 86 2.94 -3.67 -10.56
N VAL A 87 2.31 -2.53 -10.21
CA VAL A 87 0.85 -2.46 -10.01
C VAL A 87 0.09 -2.83 -11.28
N ARG A 88 0.53 -2.31 -12.44
CA ARG A 88 -0.10 -2.58 -13.73
C ARG A 88 0.11 -4.01 -14.19
N ASP A 89 1.32 -4.54 -14.04
CA ASP A 89 1.69 -5.92 -14.39
C ASP A 89 0.89 -6.96 -13.60
N GLY A 90 0.60 -6.66 -12.32
CA GLY A 90 -0.27 -7.48 -11.48
C GLY A 90 -1.75 -7.47 -11.89
N GLY A 91 -2.16 -6.54 -12.75
CA GLY A 91 -3.54 -6.35 -13.21
C GLY A 91 -4.36 -5.51 -12.23
N ILE A 92 -4.80 -4.33 -12.68
CA ILE A 92 -5.55 -3.37 -11.86
C ILE A 92 -6.82 -3.98 -11.28
N GLU A 93 -7.53 -4.79 -12.06
CA GLU A 93 -8.78 -5.45 -11.63
C GLU A 93 -8.61 -6.40 -10.44
N LYS A 94 -7.37 -6.88 -10.20
CA LYS A 94 -7.05 -7.79 -9.10
C LYS A 94 -6.67 -7.07 -7.82
N ILE A 95 -6.67 -5.74 -7.81
CA ILE A 95 -6.33 -4.94 -6.63
C ILE A 95 -7.52 -4.95 -5.67
N ARG A 96 -7.25 -5.16 -4.39
CA ARG A 96 -8.21 -5.02 -3.30
C ARG A 96 -7.94 -3.77 -2.50
N PHE A 97 -9.01 -3.08 -2.12
CA PHE A 97 -9.00 -1.98 -1.16
C PHE A 97 -9.74 -2.42 0.11
N ALA A 98 -9.07 -2.36 1.25
CA ALA A 98 -9.65 -2.67 2.55
C ALA A 98 -9.44 -1.52 3.54
N TRP A 99 -10.39 -1.36 4.45
CA TRP A 99 -10.46 -0.32 5.46
C TRP A 99 -10.77 -0.91 6.83
N ALA A 100 -10.16 -0.37 7.88
CA ALA A 100 -10.50 -0.69 9.25
C ALA A 100 -10.52 0.57 10.12
N GLY A 101 -11.45 0.66 11.07
CA GLY A 101 -11.59 1.84 11.94
C GLY A 101 -12.60 2.87 11.41
N SER A 102 -12.56 4.06 12.00
CA SER A 102 -13.55 5.11 11.76
C SER A 102 -13.47 5.65 10.33
N THR A 103 -14.62 6.01 9.75
CA THR A 103 -14.68 6.74 8.47
C THR A 103 -14.81 8.25 8.68
N GLU A 104 -14.68 8.75 9.90
CA GLU A 104 -14.68 10.19 10.18
C GLU A 104 -13.28 10.79 10.02
N ARG A 105 -13.20 12.07 9.63
CA ARG A 105 -11.91 12.74 9.47
C ARG A 105 -11.23 12.93 10.82
N GLY A 106 -9.91 12.71 10.85
CA GLY A 106 -9.12 12.89 12.07
C GLY A 106 -9.45 11.86 13.16
N GLN A 107 -10.04 10.72 12.78
CA GLN A 107 -10.26 9.60 13.68
C GLN A 107 -9.33 8.44 13.32
N PRO A 108 -9.01 7.55 14.29
CA PRO A 108 -8.17 6.38 14.05
C PRO A 108 -8.67 5.49 12.91
N HIS A 109 -7.79 5.19 11.97
CA HIS A 109 -8.10 4.34 10.83
C HIS A 109 -6.89 3.62 10.24
N TYR A 110 -7.17 2.57 9.49
CA TYR A 110 -6.22 1.78 8.73
C TYR A 110 -6.75 1.54 7.32
N CYS A 111 -5.86 1.59 6.33
CA CYS A 111 -6.14 1.31 4.93
C CYS A 111 -5.11 0.33 4.38
N ARG A 112 -5.59 -0.64 3.59
CA ARG A 112 -4.76 -1.60 2.87
C ARG A 112 -5.10 -1.64 1.39
N ILE A 113 -4.08 -1.60 0.56
CA ILE A 113 -4.20 -1.80 -0.89
C ILE A 113 -3.30 -2.96 -1.28
N GLN A 114 -3.89 -4.04 -1.77
CA GLN A 114 -3.14 -5.24 -2.13
C GLN A 114 -3.44 -5.65 -3.56
N GLY A 115 -2.41 -5.79 -4.38
CA GLY A 115 -2.49 -6.48 -5.66
C GLY A 115 -1.74 -7.81 -5.61
N PRO A 116 -1.69 -8.57 -6.70
CA PRO A 116 -0.99 -9.86 -6.73
C PRO A 116 0.53 -9.77 -6.48
N LEU A 117 1.13 -8.60 -6.69
CA LEU A 117 2.59 -8.41 -6.64
C LEU A 117 3.05 -7.46 -5.52
N PHE A 118 2.12 -6.78 -4.85
CA PHE A 118 2.46 -5.72 -3.91
C PHE A 118 1.40 -5.56 -2.82
N LEU A 119 1.82 -4.92 -1.73
CA LEU A 119 0.97 -4.49 -0.64
C LEU A 119 1.35 -3.07 -0.22
N ILE A 120 0.34 -2.26 0.05
CA ILE A 120 0.47 -0.96 0.71
C ILE A 120 -0.35 -1.01 1.98
N GLU A 121 0.26 -0.62 3.09
CA GLU A 121 -0.45 -0.36 4.34
C GLU A 121 -0.30 1.10 4.73
N TYR A 122 -1.35 1.63 5.33
CA TYR A 122 -1.40 2.95 5.93
C TYR A 122 -2.17 2.82 7.23
N ASP A 123 -1.48 3.02 8.34
CA ASP A 123 -2.08 3.09 9.66
C ASP A 123 -1.99 4.53 10.17
N ALA A 124 -3.12 5.04 10.64
CA ALA A 124 -3.23 6.29 11.36
C ALA A 124 -4.06 6.02 12.62
N SER A 125 -3.64 5.05 13.44
CA SER A 125 -4.38 4.64 14.62
C SER A 125 -3.99 5.40 15.89
N GLN A 126 -2.78 5.94 15.92
CA GLN A 126 -2.17 6.59 17.07
C GLN A 126 -2.41 8.11 17.08
N ASP A 127 -2.32 8.72 18.25
CA ASP A 127 -2.45 10.18 18.48
C ASP A 127 -3.68 10.80 17.81
N GLY A 128 -4.83 10.10 17.87
CA GLY A 128 -6.06 10.55 17.22
C GLY A 128 -5.97 10.58 15.70
N GLY A 129 -5.18 9.67 15.10
CA GLY A 129 -4.96 9.61 13.66
C GLY A 129 -3.99 10.65 13.12
N ASN A 130 -3.17 11.25 13.98
CA ASN A 130 -2.14 12.20 13.60
C ASN A 130 -0.74 11.58 13.47
N HIS A 131 -0.53 10.36 13.97
CA HIS A 131 0.70 9.60 13.77
C HIS A 131 0.48 8.52 12.71
N ILE A 132 1.24 8.60 11.61
CA ILE A 132 1.05 7.79 10.42
C ILE A 132 2.22 6.82 10.24
N HIS A 133 1.91 5.53 10.14
CA HIS A 133 2.81 4.51 9.61
C HIS A 133 2.35 4.12 8.21
N THR A 134 3.28 4.07 7.26
CA THR A 134 2.98 3.57 5.91
C THR A 134 4.11 2.72 5.40
N VAL A 135 3.76 1.67 4.68
CA VAL A 135 4.73 0.77 4.08
C VAL A 135 4.29 0.33 2.70
N TRP A 136 5.27 0.13 1.83
CA TRP A 136 5.13 -0.57 0.56
C TRP A 136 5.92 -1.87 0.65
N ARG A 137 5.26 -3.00 0.38
CA ARG A 137 5.87 -4.32 0.26
C ARG A 137 5.80 -4.79 -1.18
N ASP A 138 6.92 -5.25 -1.71
CA ASP A 138 6.95 -5.99 -2.97
C ASP A 138 7.19 -7.48 -2.68
N PHE A 139 6.25 -8.33 -3.10
CA PHE A 139 6.29 -9.76 -2.74
C PHE A 139 7.44 -10.52 -3.41
N ALA A 140 7.99 -10.02 -4.52
CA ALA A 140 9.13 -10.64 -5.19
C ALA A 140 10.48 -9.96 -4.86
N GLY A 141 10.48 -8.85 -4.13
CA GLY A 141 11.71 -8.09 -3.87
C GLY A 141 11.49 -6.93 -2.91
N ASP A 142 11.32 -7.22 -1.62
CA ASP A 142 11.17 -6.18 -0.62
C ASP A 142 12.51 -5.46 -0.36
N PHE A 143 12.42 -4.17 -0.04
CA PHE A 143 13.54 -3.24 0.04
C PHE A 143 14.80 -3.80 0.73
N GLY A 144 15.95 -3.70 0.07
CA GLY A 144 17.27 -3.90 0.66
C GLY A 144 18.01 -5.17 0.26
N ARG A 145 17.33 -6.25 -0.18
CA ARG A 145 18.05 -7.47 -0.58
C ARG A 145 18.55 -7.47 -2.01
N ASP A 146 17.79 -7.04 -3.01
CA ASP A 146 18.28 -7.20 -4.40
C ASP A 146 19.46 -6.28 -4.71
N LEU A 147 19.46 -5.05 -4.21
CA LEU A 147 20.61 -4.15 -4.37
C LEU A 147 21.83 -4.60 -3.56
N LEU A 148 21.65 -5.04 -2.31
CA LEU A 148 22.77 -5.47 -1.46
C LEU A 148 23.30 -6.86 -1.88
N ARG A 149 22.41 -7.80 -2.23
CA ARG A 149 22.77 -9.11 -2.77
C ARG A 149 23.42 -8.97 -4.15
N ALA A 150 22.88 -8.16 -5.05
CA ALA A 150 23.52 -7.88 -6.34
C ALA A 150 24.87 -7.18 -6.14
N HIS A 151 25.01 -6.28 -5.16
CA HIS A 151 26.30 -5.67 -4.80
C HIS A 151 27.30 -6.72 -4.29
N TYR A 152 26.90 -7.61 -3.37
CA TYR A 152 27.76 -8.70 -2.89
C TYR A 152 28.12 -9.69 -4.00
N GLN A 153 27.19 -10.02 -4.91
CA GLN A 153 27.44 -10.91 -6.04
C GLN A 153 28.36 -10.25 -7.09
N ALA A 154 28.20 -8.95 -7.36
CA ALA A 154 29.08 -8.19 -8.25
C ALA A 154 30.48 -8.03 -7.65
N ALA A 155 30.58 -7.74 -6.34
CA ALA A 155 31.85 -7.62 -5.63
C ALA A 155 32.59 -8.96 -5.50
N ALA A 156 31.87 -10.08 -5.36
CA ALA A 156 32.45 -11.43 -5.38
C ALA A 156 32.99 -11.83 -6.78
N GLY A 157 32.54 -11.16 -7.85
CA GLY A 157 33.07 -11.33 -9.21
C GLY A 157 34.40 -10.60 -9.45
N THR A 158 34.76 -9.64 -8.60
CA THR A 158 36.04 -8.92 -8.63
C THR A 158 36.98 -9.44 -7.55
N SER A 159 37.34 -10.72 -7.62
CA SER A 159 38.53 -11.20 -6.89
C SER A 159 39.76 -10.70 -7.63
N HIS A 160 40.34 -9.62 -7.13
CA HIS A 160 41.67 -9.14 -7.50
C HIS A 160 42.67 -10.29 -7.25
N ARG A 161 43.17 -10.90 -8.33
CA ARG A 161 44.39 -11.71 -8.25
C ARG A 161 45.58 -10.75 -8.29
N HIS A 162 46.55 -11.05 -7.41
CA HIS A 162 47.83 -10.36 -7.23
C HIS A 162 48.63 -10.19 -8.53
#